data_AF-S2EX87-F1
#
_entry.id   AF-S2EX87-F1
#
_cell.length_a   1.000
_cell.length_b   1.000
_cell.length_c   1.000
_cell.angle_alpha   90.00
_cell.angle_beta   90.00
_cell.angle_gamma   90.00
#
_symmetry.space_group_name_H-M   'P 1'
#
loop_
_entity.id
_entity.type
_entity.pdbx_description
1 polymer ?
#
loop_
_entity_poly.entity_id
_entity_poly.type
_entity_poly.pdbx_seq_one_letter_code
_entity_poly.pdbx_strand_id
1 'polypeptide(L)'
;MIAEAKNNLKALLPEWKNLLDIPIKIHKLLNQQVSLTNPLLPQQMFLGEAAFTTITDLEEFLVHELSHIWSSLIAEIYDFQLKNSSNNYVLPSGTGGKNPRGVLLACLFAVSAVNYYQRLLTSGSVRARSERLVYLHQYFFKSLATLQASDELSEMGKLITSRLDAFSGDLTTKSI
;
A
#
# COMPACT_ATOMS: atom_id res chain seq x y z
N MET A 1 -7.68 2.90 19.97
CA MET A 1 -7.60 2.34 18.60
C MET A 1 -6.37 2.79 17.82
N ILE A 2 -6.13 4.06 17.46
CA ILE A 2 -4.95 4.42 16.63
C ILE A 2 -3.61 4.05 17.30
N ALA A 3 -3.37 4.48 18.54
CA ALA A 3 -2.12 4.19 19.24
C ALA A 3 -1.89 2.69 19.40
N GLU A 4 -2.96 1.95 19.69
CA GLU A 4 -2.98 0.49 19.77
C GLU A 4 -2.65 -0.17 18.43
N ALA A 5 -3.31 0.23 17.33
CA ALA A 5 -3.03 -0.27 15.99
C ALA A 5 -1.57 -0.02 15.59
N LYS A 6 -1.03 1.18 15.87
CA LYS A 6 0.40 1.48 15.64
C LYS A 6 1.31 0.57 16.48
N ASN A 7 0.99 0.32 17.73
CA ASN A 7 1.79 -0.55 18.59
C ASN A 7 1.75 -2.00 18.13
N ASN A 8 0.58 -2.50 17.72
CA ASN A 8 0.42 -3.83 17.14
C ASN A 8 1.24 -3.98 15.85
N LEU A 9 1.17 -2.98 14.96
CA LEU A 9 1.99 -2.96 13.73
C LEU A 9 3.49 -2.98 14.05
N LYS A 10 3.95 -2.18 15.02
CA LYS A 10 5.37 -2.18 15.44
C LYS A 10 5.81 -3.50 16.06
N ALA A 11 4.93 -4.17 16.80
CA ALA A 11 5.23 -5.48 17.38
C ALA A 11 5.30 -6.56 16.30
N LEU A 12 4.40 -6.49 15.30
CA LEU A 12 4.32 -7.45 14.20
C LEU A 12 5.40 -7.25 13.13
N LEU A 13 5.74 -5.99 12.85
CA LEU A 13 6.67 -5.53 11.81
C LEU A 13 7.70 -4.58 12.44
N PRO A 14 8.62 -5.09 13.28
CA PRO A 14 9.61 -4.26 13.97
C PRO A 14 10.51 -3.49 12.98
N GLU A 15 10.75 -4.04 11.79
CA GLU A 15 11.49 -3.37 10.71
C GLU A 15 10.82 -2.07 10.23
N TRP A 16 9.52 -1.90 10.45
CA TRP A 16 8.76 -0.71 10.05
C TRP A 16 8.66 0.33 11.17
N LYS A 17 9.22 0.08 12.36
CA LYS A 17 9.08 0.95 13.52
C LYS A 17 9.39 2.42 13.19
N ASN A 18 10.52 2.68 12.54
CA ASN A 18 10.92 4.03 12.18
C ASN A 18 9.94 4.69 11.21
N LEU A 19 9.39 3.96 10.24
CA LEU A 19 8.39 4.46 9.30
C LEU A 19 7.05 4.76 10.00
N LEU A 20 6.66 3.91 10.95
CA LEU A 20 5.45 4.08 11.76
C LEU A 20 5.58 5.23 12.76
N ASP A 21 6.81 5.61 13.13
CA ASP A 21 7.10 6.70 14.07
C ASP A 21 7.26 8.08 13.44
N ILE A 22 7.32 8.15 12.10
CA ILE A 22 7.31 9.45 11.42
C ILE A 22 6.00 10.19 11.79
N PRO A 23 6.07 11.46 12.23
CA PRO A 23 4.89 12.23 12.57
C PRO A 23 3.94 12.39 11.38
N ILE A 24 2.71 11.93 11.56
CA ILE A 24 1.59 12.11 10.62
C ILE A 24 0.45 12.77 11.39
N LYS A 25 -0.15 13.81 10.80
CA LYS A 25 -1.39 14.37 11.33
C LYS A 25 -2.57 13.54 10.83
N ILE A 26 -3.35 13.00 11.76
CA ILE A 26 -4.53 12.19 11.47
C ILE A 26 -5.77 13.06 11.71
N HIS A 27 -6.58 13.21 10.67
CA HIS A 27 -7.80 13.99 10.68
C HIS A 27 -9.02 13.08 10.54
N LYS A 28 -10.17 13.51 11.08
CA LYS A 28 -11.45 12.82 10.87
C LYS A 28 -12.06 13.25 9.54
N LEU A 29 -12.49 12.30 8.72
CA LEU A 29 -13.37 12.57 7.58
C LEU A 29 -14.81 12.79 8.06
N LEU A 30 -15.47 13.78 7.48
CA LEU A 30 -16.86 14.11 7.77
C LEU A 30 -17.85 13.51 6.75
N ASN A 31 -17.34 12.75 5.78
CA ASN A 31 -18.12 12.08 4.74
C ASN A 31 -18.05 10.55 4.90
N GLN A 32 -18.64 9.81 3.96
CA GLN A 32 -18.69 8.34 3.99
C GLN A 32 -17.40 7.66 3.48
N GLN A 33 -16.36 8.41 3.11
CA GLN A 33 -15.11 7.79 2.68
C GLN A 33 -14.42 7.14 3.88
N VAL A 34 -13.80 5.98 3.64
CA VAL A 34 -13.15 5.22 4.70
C VAL A 34 -11.82 5.86 5.10
N SER A 35 -11.02 6.23 4.11
CA SER A 35 -9.74 6.91 4.31
C SER A 35 -9.37 7.73 3.08
N LEU A 36 -8.44 8.68 3.27
CA LEU A 36 -7.91 9.52 2.23
C LEU A 36 -6.52 10.03 2.60
N THR A 37 -5.63 10.07 1.61
CA THR A 37 -4.41 10.88 1.61
C THR A 37 -4.46 11.88 0.47
N ASN A 38 -3.87 13.05 0.69
CA ASN A 38 -3.82 14.12 -0.31
C ASN A 38 -2.36 14.39 -0.68
N PRO A 39 -1.96 14.22 -1.96
CA PRO A 39 -0.58 14.44 -2.37
C PRO A 39 -0.13 15.90 -2.18
N LEU A 40 -1.05 16.87 -2.12
CA LEU A 40 -0.74 18.29 -1.88
C LEU A 40 -0.56 18.64 -0.41
N LEU A 41 -0.97 17.74 0.51
CA LEU A 41 -0.86 17.94 1.96
C LEU A 41 0.01 16.82 2.53
N PRO A 42 1.35 16.97 2.45
CA PRO A 42 2.26 15.92 2.90
C PRO A 42 2.07 15.64 4.40
N GLN A 43 2.33 14.40 4.78
CA GLN A 43 2.25 13.94 6.17
C GLN A 43 0.88 14.12 6.84
N GLN A 44 -0.19 14.11 6.05
CA GLN A 44 -1.57 14.12 6.55
C GLN A 44 -2.31 12.89 6.03
N MET A 45 -3.12 12.29 6.91
CA MET A 45 -4.09 11.28 6.53
C MET A 45 -5.44 11.60 7.15
N PHE A 46 -6.50 11.21 6.46
CA PHE A 46 -7.86 11.41 6.88
C PHE A 46 -8.52 10.04 7.02
N LEU A 47 -9.20 9.80 8.14
CA LEU A 47 -9.89 8.55 8.44
C LEU A 47 -11.35 8.83 8.73
N GLY A 48 -12.24 8.10 8.05
CA GLY A 48 -13.68 8.10 8.31
C GLY A 48 -14.05 7.09 9.38
N GLU A 49 -15.31 7.12 9.81
CA GLU A 49 -15.80 6.25 10.90
C GLU A 49 -15.65 4.76 10.56
N ALA A 50 -15.83 4.40 9.29
CA ALA A 50 -15.66 3.02 8.82
C ALA A 50 -14.23 2.46 9.01
N ALA A 51 -13.20 3.32 9.10
CA ALA A 51 -11.83 2.87 9.38
C ALA A 51 -11.67 2.32 10.80
N PHE A 52 -12.61 2.59 11.70
CA PHE A 52 -12.59 2.18 13.10
C PHE A 52 -13.49 0.98 13.39
N THR A 53 -13.99 0.29 12.35
CA THR A 53 -14.89 -0.87 12.52
C THR A 53 -14.25 -2.00 13.33
N THR A 54 -13.01 -2.36 13.00
CA THR A 54 -12.20 -3.31 13.79
C THR A 54 -10.76 -2.83 13.88
N ILE A 55 -10.01 -3.33 14.87
CA ILE A 55 -8.58 -3.01 15.00
C ILE A 55 -7.78 -3.49 13.77
N THR A 56 -8.15 -4.64 13.19
CA THR A 56 -7.50 -5.19 12.00
C THR A 56 -7.75 -4.33 10.76
N ASP A 57 -8.96 -3.77 10.62
CA ASP A 57 -9.27 -2.84 9.51
C ASP A 57 -8.42 -1.57 9.66
N LEU A 58 -8.38 -1.00 10.87
CA LEU A 58 -7.58 0.19 11.14
C LEU A 58 -6.09 -0.03 10.86
N GLU A 59 -5.54 -1.19 11.25
CA GLU A 59 -4.16 -1.56 10.94
C GLU A 59 -3.90 -1.64 9.44
N GLU A 60 -4.79 -2.29 8.67
CA GLU A 60 -4.68 -2.32 7.20
C GLU A 60 -4.76 -0.91 6.59
N PHE A 61 -5.69 -0.06 7.06
CA PHE A 61 -5.80 1.33 6.58
C PHE A 61 -4.58 2.17 6.93
N LEU A 62 -3.98 1.98 8.11
CA LEU A 62 -2.71 2.62 8.44
C LEU A 62 -1.61 2.18 7.47
N VAL A 63 -1.49 0.88 7.19
CA VAL A 63 -0.52 0.37 6.21
C VAL A 63 -0.78 0.98 4.82
N HIS A 64 -2.04 1.05 4.40
CA HIS A 64 -2.46 1.63 3.13
C HIS A 64 -2.06 3.10 3.01
N GLU A 65 -2.52 3.95 3.92
CA GLU A 65 -2.30 5.39 3.82
C GLU A 65 -0.83 5.76 4.04
N LEU A 66 -0.12 5.07 4.94
CA LEU A 66 1.31 5.29 5.11
C LEU A 66 2.11 4.89 3.87
N SER A 67 1.75 3.78 3.21
CA SER A 67 2.37 3.39 1.94
C SER A 67 2.20 4.48 0.88
N HIS A 68 1.01 5.09 0.79
CA HIS A 68 0.77 6.21 -0.12
C HIS A 68 1.56 7.46 0.26
N ILE A 69 1.59 7.85 1.53
CA ILE A 69 2.33 9.04 1.97
C ILE A 69 3.82 8.89 1.67
N TRP A 70 4.44 7.79 2.11
CA TRP A 70 5.89 7.61 1.96
C TRP A 70 6.30 7.48 0.50
N SER A 71 5.56 6.70 -0.28
CA SER A 71 5.86 6.52 -1.70
C SER A 71 5.63 7.80 -2.49
N SER A 72 4.60 8.59 -2.14
CA SER A 72 4.36 9.89 -2.80
C SER A 72 5.46 10.90 -2.46
N LEU A 73 5.94 10.95 -1.21
CA LEU A 73 7.07 11.81 -0.85
C LEU A 73 8.33 11.46 -1.64
N ILE A 74 8.61 10.18 -1.87
CA ILE A 74 9.72 9.76 -2.73
C ILE A 74 9.47 10.18 -4.19
N ALA A 75 8.24 10.03 -4.69
CA ALA A 75 7.86 10.40 -6.05
C ALA A 75 7.98 11.91 -6.33
N GLU A 76 7.87 12.76 -5.31
CA GLU A 76 8.12 14.21 -5.46
C GLU A 76 9.60 14.54 -5.67
N ILE A 77 10.52 13.69 -5.17
CA ILE A 77 11.97 13.85 -5.37
C ILE A 77 12.40 13.25 -6.71
N TYR A 78 11.92 12.04 -6.99
CA TYR A 78 12.17 11.33 -8.25
C TYR A 78 10.90 10.60 -8.66
N ASP A 79 10.23 11.15 -9.68
CA ASP A 79 8.97 10.61 -10.19
C ASP A 79 9.12 9.15 -10.66
N PHE A 80 8.08 8.34 -10.45
CA PHE A 80 8.05 6.93 -10.85
C PHE A 80 7.62 6.73 -12.30
N GLN A 81 7.12 7.78 -12.95
CA GLN A 81 6.69 7.75 -14.33
C GLN A 81 7.47 8.75 -15.19
N LEU A 82 7.39 8.59 -16.51
CA LEU A 82 7.88 9.57 -17.46
C LEU A 82 6.95 10.80 -17.51
N LYS A 83 7.51 11.93 -17.92
CA LYS A 83 6.72 13.15 -18.16
C LYS A 83 5.66 12.88 -19.23
N ASN A 84 4.44 13.37 -19.01
CA ASN A 84 3.29 13.20 -19.91
C ASN A 84 2.80 11.76 -20.10
N SER A 85 3.10 10.85 -19.15
CA SER A 85 2.56 9.49 -19.20
C SER A 85 1.02 9.48 -19.27
N SER A 86 0.47 8.49 -19.95
CA SER A 86 -0.96 8.34 -20.18
C SER A 86 -1.74 8.03 -18.88
N ASN A 87 -3.02 8.40 -18.84
CA ASN A 87 -3.95 8.08 -17.74
C ASN A 87 -4.89 6.91 -18.12
N ASN A 88 -4.38 5.91 -18.83
CA ASN A 88 -5.21 4.90 -19.50
C ASN A 88 -5.29 3.56 -18.75
N TYR A 89 -4.70 3.47 -17.56
CA TYR A 89 -4.69 2.24 -16.78
C TYR A 89 -5.92 2.13 -15.87
N VAL A 90 -6.36 0.88 -15.69
CA VAL A 90 -7.44 0.49 -14.78
C VAL A 90 -6.86 -0.44 -13.72
N LEU A 91 -7.05 -0.09 -12.45
CA LEU A 91 -6.59 -0.93 -11.33
C LEU A 91 -7.41 -2.23 -11.25
N PRO A 92 -6.89 -3.27 -10.58
CA PRO A 92 -7.65 -4.51 -10.35
C PRO A 92 -8.97 -4.31 -9.60
N SER A 93 -9.13 -3.19 -8.87
CA SER A 93 -10.40 -2.77 -8.26
C SER A 93 -11.45 -2.24 -9.25
N GLY A 94 -11.11 -2.09 -10.53
CA GLY A 94 -11.92 -1.43 -11.55
C GLY A 94 -11.75 0.09 -11.59
N THR A 95 -10.90 0.68 -10.73
CA THR A 95 -10.67 2.12 -10.71
C THR A 95 -9.83 2.54 -11.92
N GLY A 96 -10.46 3.19 -12.90
CA GLY A 96 -9.81 3.71 -14.11
C GLY A 96 -9.10 5.06 -13.92
N GLY A 97 -8.57 5.58 -15.04
CA GLY A 97 -7.96 6.91 -15.09
C GLY A 97 -6.61 7.00 -14.40
N LYS A 98 -5.89 5.87 -14.26
CA LYS A 98 -4.58 5.85 -13.61
C LYS A 98 -3.46 6.00 -14.62
N ASN A 99 -2.40 6.67 -14.18
CA ASN A 99 -1.09 6.66 -14.82
C ASN A 99 -0.19 5.59 -14.19
N PRO A 100 1.01 5.34 -14.76
CA PRO A 100 1.95 4.37 -14.19
C PRO A 100 2.29 4.65 -12.72
N ARG A 101 2.44 5.93 -12.33
CA ARG A 101 2.65 6.29 -10.91
C ARG A 101 1.50 5.78 -10.04
N GLY A 102 0.26 6.00 -10.46
CA GLY A 102 -0.94 5.54 -9.75
C GLY A 102 -1.02 4.02 -9.62
N VAL A 103 -0.66 3.28 -10.68
CA VAL A 103 -0.57 1.81 -10.63
C VAL A 103 0.53 1.37 -9.67
N LEU A 104 1.69 2.04 -9.69
CA LEU A 104 2.84 1.71 -8.85
C LEU A 104 2.54 1.97 -7.37
N LEU A 105 1.89 3.08 -7.04
CA LEU A 105 1.42 3.37 -5.68
C LEU A 105 0.40 2.32 -5.19
N ALA A 106 -0.51 1.87 -6.06
CA ALA A 106 -1.46 0.81 -5.72
C ALA A 106 -0.76 -0.55 -5.49
N CYS A 107 0.25 -0.86 -6.30
CA CYS A 107 1.09 -2.05 -6.15
C CYS A 107 1.88 -2.03 -4.82
N LEU A 108 2.47 -0.88 -4.46
CA LEU A 108 3.21 -0.68 -3.21
C LEU A 108 2.33 -0.80 -1.96
N PHE A 109 1.09 -0.32 -2.01
CA PHE A 109 0.11 -0.60 -0.96
C PHE A 109 -0.16 -2.12 -0.89
N ALA A 110 -0.49 -2.75 -2.01
CA ALA A 110 -0.91 -4.14 -2.02
C ALA A 110 0.17 -5.07 -1.46
N VAL A 111 1.44 -4.88 -1.84
CA VAL A 111 2.56 -5.67 -1.31
C VAL A 111 2.77 -5.43 0.19
N SER A 112 2.59 -4.19 0.66
CA SER A 112 2.69 -3.85 2.08
C SER A 112 1.60 -4.53 2.91
N ALA A 113 0.37 -4.55 2.39
CA ALA A 113 -0.75 -5.23 3.02
C ALA A 113 -0.60 -6.77 2.97
N VAL A 114 -0.05 -7.32 1.88
CA VAL A 114 0.33 -8.75 1.79
C VAL A 114 1.31 -9.10 2.89
N ASN A 115 2.40 -8.34 3.05
CA ASN A 115 3.39 -8.59 4.11
C ASN A 115 2.73 -8.56 5.50
N TYR A 116 1.90 -7.56 5.79
CA TYR A 116 1.15 -7.45 7.04
C TYR A 116 0.30 -8.70 7.33
N TYR A 117 -0.55 -9.12 6.39
CA TYR A 117 -1.42 -10.28 6.60
C TYR A 117 -0.64 -11.61 6.64
N GLN A 118 0.45 -11.72 5.87
CA GLN A 118 1.30 -12.91 5.91
C GLN A 118 2.02 -13.04 7.25
N ARG A 119 2.45 -11.93 7.88
CA ARG A 119 2.97 -11.94 9.25
C ARG A 119 1.92 -12.34 10.27
N LEU A 120 0.68 -11.85 10.15
CA LEU A 120 -0.43 -12.30 11.02
C LEU A 120 -0.68 -13.80 10.89
N LEU A 121 -0.67 -14.32 9.66
CA LEU A 121 -0.86 -15.75 9.39
C LEU A 121 0.28 -16.58 9.99
N THR A 122 1.53 -16.15 9.76
CA THR A 122 2.74 -16.84 10.25
C THR A 122 2.81 -16.84 11.79
N SER A 123 2.30 -15.79 12.44
CA SER A 123 2.26 -15.72 13.90
C SER A 123 1.10 -16.51 14.52
N GLY A 124 0.26 -17.19 13.73
CA GLY A 124 -0.94 -17.88 14.20
C GLY A 124 -2.00 -16.94 14.78
N SER A 125 -2.02 -15.66 14.36
CA SER A 125 -2.98 -14.68 14.90
C SER A 125 -4.39 -15.01 14.43
N VAL A 126 -5.35 -15.00 15.36
CA VAL A 126 -6.80 -15.08 15.04
C VAL A 126 -7.30 -13.92 14.17
N ARG A 127 -6.49 -12.85 14.02
CA ARG A 127 -6.78 -11.70 13.16
C ARG A 127 -6.37 -11.92 11.70
N ALA A 128 -5.67 -13.01 11.40
CA ALA A 128 -5.33 -13.36 10.03
C ALA A 128 -6.62 -13.59 9.22
N ARG A 129 -6.67 -12.99 8.02
CA ARG A 129 -7.83 -13.08 7.12
C ARG A 129 -7.37 -13.65 5.77
N SER A 130 -7.37 -14.98 5.65
CA SER A 130 -6.81 -15.66 4.47
C SER A 130 -7.46 -15.23 3.16
N GLU A 131 -8.79 -15.02 3.14
CA GLU A 131 -9.50 -14.53 1.95
C GLU A 131 -9.04 -13.12 1.54
N ARG A 132 -8.83 -12.23 2.52
CA ARG A 132 -8.30 -10.88 2.27
C ARG A 132 -6.87 -10.94 1.74
N LEU A 133 -6.04 -11.82 2.29
CA LEU A 133 -4.67 -12.04 1.81
C LEU A 133 -4.65 -12.55 0.36
N VAL A 134 -5.49 -13.50 -0.01
CA VAL A 134 -5.63 -13.99 -1.39
C VAL A 134 -6.03 -12.85 -2.33
N TYR A 135 -7.02 -12.05 -1.94
CA TYR A 135 -7.42 -10.87 -2.72
C TYR A 135 -6.25 -9.90 -2.92
N LEU A 136 -5.50 -9.59 -1.86
CA LEU A 136 -4.37 -8.67 -1.92
C LEU A 136 -3.22 -9.21 -2.78
N HIS A 137 -2.95 -10.52 -2.74
CA HIS A 137 -2.01 -11.15 -3.67
C HIS A 137 -2.43 -10.98 -5.12
N GLN A 138 -3.69 -11.29 -5.44
CA GLN A 138 -4.20 -11.12 -6.81
C GLN A 138 -4.13 -9.66 -7.26
N TYR A 139 -4.46 -8.72 -6.37
CA TYR A 139 -4.35 -7.29 -6.63
C TYR A 139 -2.89 -6.89 -6.91
N PHE A 140 -1.96 -7.34 -6.07
CA PHE A 140 -0.52 -7.11 -6.22
C PHE A 140 0.00 -7.63 -7.55
N PHE A 141 -0.22 -8.92 -7.86
CA PHE A 141 0.27 -9.55 -9.10
C PHE A 141 -0.29 -8.87 -10.36
N LYS A 142 -1.60 -8.56 -10.38
CA LYS A 142 -2.20 -7.86 -11.52
C LYS A 142 -1.65 -6.44 -11.69
N SER A 143 -1.43 -5.73 -10.58
CA SER A 143 -0.84 -4.38 -10.64
C SER A 143 0.62 -4.44 -11.10
N LEU A 144 1.39 -5.43 -10.64
CA LEU A 144 2.78 -5.65 -11.05
C LEU A 144 2.87 -5.97 -12.54
N ALA A 145 2.02 -6.85 -13.06
CA ALA A 145 1.97 -7.19 -14.48
C ALA A 145 1.71 -5.94 -15.36
N THR A 146 0.81 -5.05 -14.92
CA THR A 146 0.56 -3.77 -15.60
C THR A 146 1.81 -2.88 -15.64
N LEU A 147 2.60 -2.85 -14.56
CA LEU A 147 3.85 -2.07 -14.50
C LEU A 147 4.93 -2.68 -15.39
N GLN A 148 5.07 -4.00 -15.41
CA GLN A 148 6.04 -4.71 -16.25
C GLN A 148 5.77 -4.50 -17.74
N ALA A 149 4.50 -4.33 -18.12
CA ALA A 149 4.08 -4.03 -19.48
C ALA A 149 4.11 -2.53 -19.84
N SER A 150 4.48 -1.64 -18.90
CA SER A 150 4.46 -0.19 -19.12
C SER A 150 5.83 0.32 -19.58
N ASP A 151 5.87 0.93 -20.75
CA ASP A 151 7.03 1.67 -21.27
C ASP A 151 7.13 3.10 -20.68
N GLU A 152 6.16 3.49 -19.85
CA GLU A 152 6.01 4.86 -19.32
C GLU A 152 6.60 5.02 -17.90
N LEU A 153 7.36 4.04 -17.41
CA LEU A 153 8.06 4.12 -16.13
C LEU A 153 9.37 4.90 -16.25
N SER A 154 9.67 5.73 -15.24
CA SER A 154 11.00 6.31 -15.09
C SER A 154 12.01 5.25 -14.66
N GLU A 155 13.30 5.59 -14.62
CA GLU A 155 14.35 4.70 -14.09
C GLU A 155 14.08 4.29 -12.62
N MET A 156 13.55 5.21 -11.80
CA MET A 156 13.14 4.89 -10.43
C MET A 156 11.93 3.95 -10.43
N GLY A 157 10.94 4.20 -11.29
CA GLY A 157 9.78 3.32 -11.45
C GLY A 157 10.18 1.90 -11.85
N LYS A 158 11.06 1.75 -12.84
CA LYS A 158 11.61 0.46 -13.28
C LYS A 158 12.36 -0.26 -12.16
N LEU A 159 13.19 0.47 -11.41
CA LEU A 159 13.94 -0.10 -10.27
C LEU A 159 13.00 -0.64 -9.19
N ILE A 160 11.96 0.11 -8.83
CA ILE A 160 10.96 -0.33 -7.85
C ILE A 160 10.21 -1.55 -8.38
N THR A 161 9.74 -1.51 -9.62
CA THR A 161 9.04 -2.62 -10.28
C THR A 161 9.89 -3.90 -10.29
N SER A 162 11.19 -3.80 -10.60
CA SER A 162 12.11 -4.95 -10.57
C SER A 162 12.28 -5.53 -9.16
N ARG A 163 12.32 -4.70 -8.12
CA ARG A 163 12.37 -5.18 -6.73
C ARG A 163 11.06 -5.85 -6.30
N LEU A 164 9.93 -5.32 -6.75
CA LEU A 164 8.62 -5.93 -6.53
C LEU A 164 8.51 -7.30 -7.21
N ASP A 165 9.04 -7.43 -8.42
CA ASP A 165 9.09 -8.69 -9.16
C ASP A 165 9.95 -9.74 -8.45
N ALA A 166 11.16 -9.36 -8.01
CA ALA A 166 12.01 -10.24 -7.22
C ALA A 166 11.31 -10.70 -5.93
N PHE A 167 10.65 -9.79 -5.21
CA PHE A 167 9.85 -10.13 -4.02
C PHE A 167 8.68 -11.06 -4.35
N SER A 168 8.06 -10.89 -5.51
CA SER A 168 6.95 -11.74 -5.95
C SER A 168 7.38 -13.20 -6.13
N GLY A 169 8.61 -13.42 -6.60
CA GLY A 169 9.23 -14.75 -6.67
C GLY A 169 9.31 -15.41 -5.30
N ASP A 170 9.82 -14.69 -4.29
CA ASP A 170 9.95 -15.20 -2.91
C ASP A 170 8.60 -15.61 -2.31
N LEU A 171 7.54 -14.84 -2.60
CA LEU A 171 6.17 -15.15 -2.15
C LEU A 171 5.65 -16.47 -2.73
N THR A 172 5.92 -16.73 -4.01
CA THR A 172 5.49 -17.98 -4.66
C THR A 172 6.28 -19.19 -4.19
N THR A 173 7.58 -19.06 -3.90
CA THR A 173 8.43 -20.17 -3.44
C THR A 173 8.19 -20.59 -2.00
N LYS A 174 7.64 -19.71 -1.15
CA LYS A 174 7.32 -20.02 0.26
C LYS A 174 5.88 -20.49 0.48
N SER A 175 5.09 -20.56 -0.59
CA SER A 175 3.67 -20.95 -0.57
C SER A 175 3.44 -22.35 -1.16
N ILE A 176 4.49 -23.15 -1.35
CA ILE A 176 4.47 -24.57 -1.76
C ILE A 176 5.05 -25.42 -0.63
#